data_AF-A0A841FN19-F1
#
_entry.id   AF-A0A841FN19-F1
#
_cell.length_a   1.000
_cell.length_b   1.000
_cell.length_c   1.000
_cell.angle_alpha   90.00
_cell.angle_beta   90.00
_cell.angle_gamma   90.00
#
_symmetry.space_group_name_H-M   'P 1'
#
loop_
_entity.id
_entity.type
_entity.pdbx_description
1 polymer ?
#
loop_
_entity_poly.entity_id
_entity_poly.type
_entity_poly.pdbx_seq_one_letter_code
_entity_poly.pdbx_strand_id
1 'polypeptide(L)'
;MKRAIVLVPLLFAAGLLAACDAGTPPCGASGAVNTLSCEPPAERKVNAEVAEFVPDTAEGPFPAARDDVPIDVALLRGWNTGSSGGDTEPRDPATAFTMEDTPAVDYVAVSANTGCRLAEGAELYLRGSDLRVRFTGGLDRPECARSYTAYAQFAVPATEIAAVSTIEGEDPANTAGPGTLTDFVAIGVLDGDTGGLAPVRLGDGRGAELYEELIAAGAGESPKLREALRDESPDGTTAVAFVLSGCAEDGAKLVVTPAVVSAELTGGERTACESESWFAATFAVGNAYLPGDARLAVFGRE
;
A
#
# COMPACT_ATOMS: atom_id res chain seq x y z
N MET A 1 -50.08 33.17 -22.61
CA MET A 1 -48.80 32.89 -23.27
C MET A 1 -48.68 31.38 -23.43
N LYS A 2 -48.83 30.85 -24.66
CA LYS A 2 -48.80 29.41 -24.96
C LYS A 2 -47.36 29.01 -25.27
N ARG A 3 -46.73 28.16 -24.47
CA ARG A 3 -45.41 27.58 -24.74
C ARG A 3 -45.58 26.33 -25.60
N ALA A 4 -44.99 26.35 -26.79
CA ALA A 4 -44.89 25.21 -27.67
C ALA A 4 -43.75 24.30 -27.18
N ILE A 5 -44.08 23.03 -26.95
CA ILE A 5 -43.12 21.98 -26.62
C ILE A 5 -42.62 21.41 -27.95
N VAL A 6 -41.34 21.64 -28.25
CA VAL A 6 -40.65 21.06 -29.40
C VAL A 6 -40.06 19.73 -28.95
N LEU A 7 -40.63 18.63 -29.45
CA LEU A 7 -40.09 17.28 -29.30
C LEU A 7 -38.92 17.10 -30.28
N VAL A 8 -37.72 16.93 -29.75
CA VAL A 8 -36.52 16.55 -30.49
C VAL A 8 -36.41 15.02 -30.45
N PRO A 9 -36.31 14.31 -31.59
CA PRO A 9 -36.09 12.88 -31.59
C PRO A 9 -34.63 12.57 -31.26
N LEU A 10 -34.42 11.87 -30.14
CA LEU A 10 -33.16 11.23 -29.77
C LEU A 10 -32.95 10.00 -30.66
N LEU A 11 -32.04 10.11 -31.63
CA LEU A 11 -31.48 8.97 -32.37
C LEU A 11 -30.52 8.21 -31.45
N PHE A 12 -30.99 7.08 -30.91
CA PHE A 12 -30.14 6.08 -30.26
C PHE A 12 -29.33 5.35 -31.33
N ALA A 13 -28.07 5.72 -31.50
CA ALA A 13 -27.09 4.92 -32.22
C ALA A 13 -26.63 3.79 -31.28
N ALA A 14 -27.20 2.60 -31.48
CA ALA A 14 -26.71 1.36 -30.87
C ALA A 14 -25.39 0.98 -31.53
N GLY A 15 -24.28 1.52 -31.02
CA GLY A 15 -22.94 1.03 -31.34
C GLY A 15 -22.69 -0.28 -30.59
N LEU A 16 -22.71 -1.40 -31.31
CA LEU A 16 -22.12 -2.65 -30.84
C LEU A 16 -20.62 -2.43 -30.57
N LEU A 17 -20.26 -2.16 -29.31
CA LEU A 17 -18.91 -2.39 -28.83
C LEU A 17 -18.85 -3.85 -28.37
N ALA A 18 -18.49 -4.73 -29.29
CA ALA A 18 -18.00 -6.05 -28.96
C ALA A 18 -16.67 -5.84 -28.20
N ALA A 19 -16.71 -6.01 -26.88
CA ALA A 19 -15.52 -6.12 -26.06
C ALA A 19 -14.76 -7.38 -26.52
N CYS A 20 -13.71 -7.18 -27.29
CA CYS A 20 -12.64 -8.16 -27.42
C CYS A 20 -11.92 -8.20 -26.08
N ASP A 21 -12.45 -8.97 -25.14
CA ASP A 21 -11.71 -9.47 -23.99
C ASP A 21 -10.72 -10.52 -24.53
N ALA A 22 -9.67 -10.01 -25.17
CA ALA A 22 -8.61 -10.80 -25.76
C ALA A 22 -7.69 -11.24 -24.63
N GLY A 23 -8.14 -12.24 -23.87
CA GLY A 23 -7.24 -13.09 -23.11
C GLY A 23 -6.16 -13.58 -24.08
N THR A 24 -4.94 -13.11 -23.88
CA THR A 24 -3.79 -13.41 -24.72
C THR A 24 -3.68 -14.93 -24.81
N PRO A 25 -3.82 -15.54 -26.01
CA PRO A 25 -3.77 -16.99 -26.12
C PRO A 25 -2.38 -17.45 -25.66
N PRO A 26 -2.28 -18.46 -24.77
CA PRO A 26 -0.99 -19.03 -24.42
C PRO A 26 -0.35 -19.53 -25.71
N CYS A 27 0.90 -19.13 -25.93
CA CYS A 27 1.69 -19.59 -27.06
C CYS A 27 1.84 -21.11 -27.00
N GLY A 28 0.95 -21.82 -27.70
CA GLY A 28 1.10 -23.24 -28.03
C GLY A 28 -0.07 -24.11 -27.58
N ALA A 29 -0.93 -24.47 -28.53
CA ALA A 29 -1.13 -25.88 -28.90
C ALA A 29 -2.20 -25.95 -30.01
N SER A 30 -1.77 -26.04 -31.27
CA SER A 30 -2.25 -27.03 -32.24
C SER A 30 -1.95 -26.60 -33.68
N GLY A 31 -0.95 -27.25 -34.27
CA GLY A 31 -1.08 -27.78 -35.63
C GLY A 31 -1.29 -26.81 -36.80
N ALA A 32 -0.43 -25.81 -36.99
CA ALA A 32 0.00 -25.38 -38.33
C ALA A 32 1.16 -24.38 -38.20
N VAL A 33 2.19 -24.59 -39.00
CA VAL A 33 3.48 -23.91 -38.93
C VAL A 33 3.36 -22.48 -39.46
N ASN A 34 3.09 -21.53 -38.57
CA ASN A 34 3.48 -20.14 -38.73
C ASN A 34 4.24 -19.76 -37.45
N THR A 35 5.56 -19.88 -37.52
CA THR A 35 6.51 -19.40 -36.51
C THR A 35 6.47 -17.87 -36.48
N LEU A 36 5.40 -17.30 -35.94
CA LEU A 36 5.46 -15.94 -35.42
C LEU A 36 6.40 -16.01 -34.22
N SER A 37 7.67 -15.64 -34.42
CA SER A 37 8.64 -15.49 -33.35
C SER A 37 8.04 -14.60 -32.28
N CYS A 38 7.69 -15.18 -31.13
CA CYS A 38 7.40 -14.45 -29.91
C CYS A 38 8.74 -13.92 -29.38
N GLU A 39 9.28 -12.91 -30.06
CA GLU A 39 10.43 -12.21 -29.55
C GLU A 39 10.00 -11.54 -28.24
N PRO A 40 10.69 -11.80 -27.12
CA PRO A 40 10.33 -11.18 -25.87
C PRO A 40 10.37 -9.66 -26.01
N PRO A 41 9.50 -8.92 -25.30
CA PRO A 41 9.53 -7.47 -25.34
C PRO A 41 10.93 -6.98 -24.99
N ALA A 42 11.43 -6.03 -25.80
CA ALA A 42 12.72 -5.42 -25.58
C ALA A 42 12.73 -4.72 -24.22
N GLU A 43 13.82 -4.89 -23.49
CA GLU A 43 14.01 -4.31 -22.18
C GLU A 43 14.56 -2.88 -22.32
N ARG A 44 13.95 -1.93 -21.61
CA ARG A 44 14.30 -0.50 -21.67
C ARG A 44 14.70 -0.01 -20.29
N LYS A 45 15.79 0.74 -20.18
CA LYS A 45 16.17 1.41 -18.92
C LYS A 45 15.12 2.47 -18.54
N VAL A 46 14.67 2.45 -17.29
CA VAL A 46 13.75 3.43 -16.71
C VAL A 46 14.56 4.62 -16.19
N ASN A 47 14.05 5.83 -16.41
CA ASN A 47 14.64 7.02 -15.81
C ASN A 47 14.24 7.07 -14.32
N ALA A 48 15.11 6.58 -13.45
CA ALA A 48 14.88 6.46 -12.02
C ALA A 48 16.07 7.01 -11.24
N GLU A 49 15.81 7.73 -10.15
CA GLU A 49 16.81 8.14 -9.17
C GLU A 49 16.90 7.09 -8.06
N VAL A 50 18.11 6.74 -7.62
CA VAL A 50 18.30 5.86 -6.47
C VAL A 50 18.18 6.69 -5.21
N ALA A 51 17.01 6.64 -4.57
CA ALA A 51 16.72 7.36 -3.33
C ALA A 51 17.44 6.75 -2.12
N GLU A 52 17.56 5.42 -2.09
CA GLU A 52 18.31 4.70 -1.05
C GLU A 52 18.97 3.46 -1.64
N PHE A 53 20.18 3.14 -1.16
CA PHE A 53 20.90 1.93 -1.53
C PHE A 53 21.63 1.32 -0.34
N VAL A 54 21.41 0.03 -0.10
CA VAL A 54 22.13 -0.74 0.92
C VAL A 54 22.75 -1.96 0.25
N PRO A 55 24.09 -2.09 0.21
CA PRO A 55 24.76 -3.14 -0.55
C PRO A 55 24.64 -4.55 0.08
N ASP A 56 24.37 -4.64 1.39
CA ASP A 56 24.04 -5.88 2.10
C ASP A 56 23.11 -5.59 3.29
N THR A 57 21.88 -6.09 3.24
CA THR A 57 20.85 -5.86 4.28
C THR A 57 20.99 -6.75 5.50
N ALA A 58 21.87 -7.77 5.47
CA ALA A 58 22.03 -8.84 6.47
C ALA A 58 20.79 -9.72 6.76
N GLU A 59 19.58 -9.18 6.60
CA GLU A 59 18.29 -9.78 6.95
C GLU A 59 17.66 -10.60 5.81
N GLY A 60 18.33 -10.70 4.66
CA GLY A 60 17.84 -11.41 3.48
C GLY A 60 16.88 -10.57 2.63
N PRO A 61 16.38 -11.15 1.52
CA PRO A 61 15.50 -10.45 0.58
C PRO A 61 14.08 -10.33 1.14
N PHE A 62 13.43 -9.24 0.79
CA PHE A 62 12.01 -8.97 0.99
C PHE A 62 11.31 -8.76 -0.37
N PRO A 63 9.99 -9.01 -0.45
CA PRO A 63 9.18 -8.79 -1.65
C PRO A 63 9.31 -7.36 -2.19
N ALA A 64 9.34 -7.22 -3.52
CA ALA A 64 9.35 -5.90 -4.14
C ALA A 64 8.05 -5.14 -3.87
N ALA A 65 8.12 -3.82 -3.72
CA ALA A 65 6.96 -2.98 -3.42
C ALA A 65 6.98 -1.69 -4.24
N ARG A 66 5.79 -1.10 -4.42
CA ARG A 66 5.57 0.20 -5.07
C ARG A 66 4.58 1.02 -4.26
N ASP A 67 4.84 2.31 -4.13
CA ASP A 67 3.97 3.26 -3.45
C ASP A 67 4.15 4.67 -4.06
N ASP A 68 3.21 5.59 -3.84
CA ASP A 68 3.34 6.99 -4.25
C ASP A 68 4.07 7.86 -3.19
N VAL A 69 4.40 7.24 -2.06
CA VAL A 69 5.24 7.79 -1.00
C VAL A 69 6.48 6.93 -0.74
N PRO A 70 7.54 7.46 -0.10
CA PRO A 70 8.70 6.66 0.27
C PRO A 70 8.32 5.42 1.06
N ILE A 71 8.88 4.28 0.67
CA ILE A 71 8.57 2.99 1.26
C ILE A 71 9.43 2.80 2.51
N ASP A 72 8.77 2.60 3.65
CA ASP A 72 9.45 2.15 4.87
C ASP A 72 9.79 0.66 4.74
N VAL A 73 11.03 0.39 4.35
CA VAL A 73 11.52 -0.98 4.21
C VAL A 73 11.66 -1.72 5.53
N ALA A 74 11.79 -1.05 6.67
CA ALA A 74 11.79 -1.74 7.96
C ALA A 74 10.40 -2.33 8.23
N LEU A 75 9.34 -1.57 7.91
CA LEU A 75 7.96 -2.03 7.99
C LEU A 75 7.72 -3.23 7.04
N LEU A 76 8.12 -3.09 5.77
CA LEU A 76 7.96 -4.14 4.76
C LEU A 76 8.72 -5.42 5.15
N ARG A 77 9.89 -5.31 5.79
CA ARG A 77 10.63 -6.46 6.32
C ARG A 77 9.93 -7.08 7.52
N GLY A 78 9.43 -6.28 8.45
CA GLY A 78 8.75 -6.74 9.66
C GLY A 78 7.55 -7.65 9.37
N TRP A 79 6.85 -7.44 8.23
CA TRP A 79 5.77 -8.32 7.80
C TRP A 79 6.22 -9.67 7.28
N ASN A 80 7.39 -9.72 6.65
CA ASN A 80 7.89 -10.93 5.98
C ASN A 80 8.75 -11.82 6.87
N THR A 81 9.33 -11.26 7.94
CA THR A 81 10.16 -12.00 8.90
C THR A 81 9.35 -12.68 10.01
N GLY A 82 8.03 -12.84 9.81
CA GLY A 82 7.08 -13.36 10.79
C GLY A 82 7.74 -14.34 11.77
N SER A 83 7.88 -13.92 13.04
CA SER A 83 8.37 -14.67 14.22
C SER A 83 9.81 -14.49 14.73
N SER A 84 10.74 -13.79 14.07
CA SER A 84 12.07 -13.55 14.69
C SER A 84 12.15 -12.19 15.37
N GLY A 85 11.88 -12.16 16.69
CA GLY A 85 11.83 -10.96 17.53
C GLY A 85 13.15 -10.17 17.61
N GLY A 86 13.45 -9.42 16.56
CA GLY A 86 14.45 -8.35 16.60
C GLY A 86 13.83 -7.09 17.19
N ASP A 87 14.52 -6.49 18.15
CA ASP A 87 14.19 -5.19 18.73
C ASP A 87 14.41 -4.08 17.68
N THR A 88 13.52 -3.95 16.71
CA THR A 88 13.46 -2.73 15.88
C THR A 88 12.60 -1.71 16.63
N GLU A 89 13.24 -0.71 17.24
CA GLU A 89 12.54 0.46 17.76
C GLU A 89 11.64 1.03 16.64
N PRO A 90 10.36 1.35 16.94
CA PRO A 90 9.48 2.02 16.00
C PRO A 90 10.16 3.31 15.54
N ARG A 91 10.43 3.43 14.23
CA ARG A 91 11.01 4.65 13.68
C ARG A 91 9.92 5.71 13.60
N ASP A 92 10.24 6.94 14.02
CA ASP A 92 9.35 8.09 13.86
C ASP A 92 9.26 8.47 12.35
N PRO A 93 8.12 8.27 11.67
CA PRO A 93 7.95 8.58 10.27
C PRO A 93 8.02 10.09 10.01
N ALA A 94 7.81 10.95 11.01
CA ALA A 94 8.05 12.39 10.86
C ALA A 94 9.54 12.72 10.61
N THR A 95 10.45 11.82 11.01
CA THR A 95 11.88 11.90 10.66
C THR A 95 12.24 11.15 9.38
N ALA A 96 11.32 10.35 8.83
CA ALA A 96 11.48 9.67 7.56
C ALA A 96 11.07 10.63 6.43
N PHE A 97 12.02 11.43 5.97
CA PHE A 97 11.96 12.22 4.73
C PHE A 97 10.99 13.40 4.75
N THR A 98 11.47 14.57 5.18
CA THR A 98 10.94 15.86 4.70
C THR A 98 11.40 16.06 3.25
N MET A 99 10.60 15.60 2.28
CA MET A 99 10.81 15.95 0.88
C MET A 99 9.97 17.16 0.48
N GLU A 100 10.64 18.15 -0.10
CA GLU A 100 9.98 19.20 -0.87
C GLU A 100 9.18 18.55 -2.00
N ASP A 101 7.94 19.02 -2.17
CA ASP A 101 6.93 18.52 -3.10
C ASP A 101 7.50 18.35 -4.52
N THR A 102 8.09 17.18 -4.78
CA THR A 102 8.72 16.84 -6.05
C THR A 102 7.65 16.15 -6.90
N PRO A 103 7.58 16.48 -8.21
CA PRO A 103 6.44 16.14 -9.05
C PRO A 103 6.18 14.63 -9.12
N ALA A 104 4.92 14.19 -8.95
CA ALA A 104 4.35 12.88 -9.31
C ALA A 104 5.37 11.73 -9.51
N VAL A 105 6.12 11.41 -8.47
CA VAL A 105 7.01 10.24 -8.43
C VAL A 105 6.34 9.13 -7.65
N ASP A 106 6.59 7.91 -8.09
CA ASP A 106 6.31 6.68 -7.35
C ASP A 106 7.65 6.12 -6.85
N TYR A 107 7.62 5.51 -5.68
CA TYR A 107 8.74 4.82 -5.08
C TYR A 107 8.66 3.32 -5.37
N VAL A 108 9.79 2.73 -5.75
CA VAL A 108 9.91 1.29 -5.98
C VAL A 108 11.02 0.74 -5.10
N ALA A 109 10.68 -0.16 -4.18
CA ALA A 109 11.63 -0.81 -3.28
C ALA A 109 11.83 -2.26 -3.72
N VAL A 110 13.09 -2.65 -3.88
CA VAL A 110 13.47 -3.99 -4.36
C VAL A 110 14.67 -4.49 -3.59
N SER A 111 14.71 -5.79 -3.34
CA SER A 111 15.89 -6.46 -2.81
C SER A 111 16.13 -7.76 -3.54
N ALA A 112 17.40 -8.11 -3.75
CA ALA A 112 17.76 -9.39 -4.36
C ALA A 112 19.11 -9.89 -3.86
N ASN A 113 19.28 -11.22 -3.94
CA ASN A 113 20.57 -11.84 -3.71
C ASN A 113 21.51 -11.52 -4.87
N THR A 114 22.66 -10.90 -4.55
CA THR A 114 23.71 -10.58 -5.52
C THR A 114 24.83 -11.64 -5.54
N GLY A 115 24.58 -12.79 -4.90
CA GLY A 115 25.57 -13.85 -4.73
C GLY A 115 26.75 -13.36 -3.89
N CYS A 116 27.98 -13.66 -4.32
CA CYS A 116 29.20 -13.17 -3.67
C CYS A 116 29.63 -11.76 -4.13
N ARG A 117 28.79 -11.03 -4.87
CA ARG A 117 29.10 -9.66 -5.28
C ARG A 117 28.52 -8.65 -4.29
N LEU A 118 29.37 -7.79 -3.76
CA LEU A 118 28.91 -6.63 -2.99
C LEU A 118 28.64 -5.48 -3.96
N ALA A 119 27.38 -5.30 -4.37
CA ALA A 119 27.00 -4.30 -5.37
C ALA A 119 27.29 -2.86 -4.89
N GLU A 120 27.54 -1.94 -5.83
CA GLU A 120 27.81 -0.52 -5.53
C GLU A 120 26.69 0.41 -6.03
N GLY A 121 25.76 -0.12 -6.83
CA GLY A 121 24.61 0.62 -7.30
C GLY A 121 23.50 -0.29 -7.80
N ALA A 122 22.44 0.33 -8.28
CA ALA A 122 21.30 -0.36 -8.86
C ALA A 122 20.70 0.47 -10.01
N GLU A 123 20.13 -0.23 -10.99
CA GLU A 123 19.45 0.35 -12.14
C GLU A 123 18.10 -0.33 -12.35
N LEU A 124 17.10 0.42 -12.78
CA LEU A 124 15.76 -0.08 -13.03
C LEU A 124 15.48 -0.19 -14.54
N TYR A 125 14.86 -1.29 -14.95
CA TYR A 125 14.54 -1.63 -16.32
C TYR A 125 13.07 -2.06 -16.43
N LEU A 126 12.45 -1.77 -17.56
CA LEU A 126 11.08 -2.16 -17.88
C LEU A 126 11.09 -3.16 -19.04
N ARG A 127 10.38 -4.27 -18.87
CA ARG A 127 10.18 -5.30 -19.88
C ARG A 127 8.70 -5.62 -20.02
N GLY A 128 8.03 -4.99 -20.98
CA GLY A 128 6.56 -5.03 -21.05
C GLY A 128 5.96 -4.25 -19.88
N SER A 129 5.17 -4.92 -19.03
CA SER A 129 4.60 -4.38 -17.78
C SER A 129 5.36 -4.82 -16.52
N ASP A 130 6.54 -5.42 -16.68
CA ASP A 130 7.37 -5.96 -15.59
C ASP A 130 8.58 -5.05 -15.33
N LEU A 131 8.71 -4.54 -14.11
CA LEU A 131 9.92 -3.83 -13.66
C LEU A 131 10.98 -4.81 -13.18
N ARG A 132 12.23 -4.54 -13.53
CA ARG A 132 13.39 -5.35 -13.16
C ARG A 132 14.52 -4.48 -12.64
N VAL A 133 15.10 -4.89 -11.53
CA VAL A 133 16.31 -4.29 -10.97
C VAL A 133 17.55 -5.03 -11.44
N ARG A 134 18.59 -4.26 -11.74
CA ARG A 134 19.93 -4.77 -11.94
C ARG A 134 20.85 -4.10 -10.94
N PHE A 135 21.39 -4.90 -10.02
CA PHE A 135 22.46 -4.46 -9.15
C PHE A 135 23.77 -4.39 -9.94
N THR A 136 24.43 -3.25 -9.89
CA THR A 136 25.59 -2.90 -10.72
C THR A 136 26.83 -2.57 -9.87
N GLY A 137 27.98 -2.54 -10.53
CA GLY A 137 29.27 -2.26 -9.89
C GLY A 137 29.69 -3.33 -8.88
N GLY A 138 30.61 -2.96 -8.00
CA GLY A 138 31.03 -3.80 -6.89
C GLY A 138 32.18 -4.75 -7.16
N LEU A 139 32.58 -5.44 -6.09
CA LEU A 139 33.65 -6.43 -6.09
C LEU A 139 33.09 -7.82 -5.83
N ASP A 140 33.48 -8.77 -6.68
CA ASP A 140 33.24 -10.19 -6.46
C ASP A 140 34.15 -10.68 -5.32
N ARG A 141 33.54 -11.25 -4.28
CA ARG A 141 34.19 -11.85 -3.11
C ARG A 141 33.98 -13.36 -3.13
N PRO A 142 34.67 -14.12 -3.99
CA PRO A 142 34.42 -15.57 -4.13
C PRO A 142 34.53 -16.35 -2.81
N GLU A 143 35.22 -15.80 -1.82
CA GLU A 143 35.34 -16.28 -0.45
C GLU A 143 34.15 -15.97 0.47
N CYS A 144 33.04 -15.43 -0.04
CA CYS A 144 31.91 -15.02 0.78
C CYS A 144 31.28 -16.23 1.52
N ALA A 145 31.10 -16.10 2.84
CA ALA A 145 30.50 -17.17 3.65
C ALA A 145 28.99 -17.30 3.43
N ARG A 146 28.33 -16.22 2.96
CA ARG A 146 26.93 -16.18 2.55
C ARG A 146 26.77 -15.23 1.37
N SER A 147 25.70 -15.43 0.59
CA SER A 147 25.32 -14.45 -0.43
C SER A 147 24.99 -13.10 0.23
N TYR A 148 25.39 -12.03 -0.43
CA TYR A 148 24.95 -10.67 -0.12
C TYR A 148 23.52 -10.48 -0.63
N THR A 149 22.75 -9.69 0.10
CA THR A 149 21.43 -9.24 -0.34
C THR A 149 21.45 -7.72 -0.44
N ALA A 150 21.42 -7.21 -1.66
CA ALA A 150 21.37 -5.78 -1.88
C ALA A 150 19.91 -5.29 -1.85
N TYR A 151 19.74 -4.03 -1.47
CA TYR A 151 18.47 -3.29 -1.50
C TYR A 151 18.67 -1.96 -2.23
N ALA A 152 17.68 -1.60 -3.04
CA ALA A 152 17.55 -0.27 -3.60
C ALA A 152 16.10 0.22 -3.49
N GLN A 153 15.95 1.51 -3.19
CA GLN A 153 14.70 2.24 -3.37
C GLN A 153 14.91 3.29 -4.45
N PHE A 154 14.01 3.30 -5.42
CA PHE A 154 14.04 4.20 -6.56
C PHE A 154 12.90 5.21 -6.46
N ALA A 155 13.18 6.49 -6.72
CA ALA A 155 12.17 7.47 -7.07
C ALA A 155 12.01 7.47 -8.60
N VAL A 156 10.81 7.17 -9.08
CA VAL A 156 10.51 6.96 -10.50
C VAL A 156 9.36 7.88 -10.91
N PRO A 157 9.46 8.64 -12.01
CA PRO A 157 8.31 9.39 -12.51
C PRO A 157 7.11 8.46 -12.73
N ALA A 158 5.94 8.77 -12.16
CA ALA A 158 4.77 7.89 -12.20
C ALA A 158 4.35 7.54 -13.65
N THR A 159 4.59 8.45 -14.60
CA THR A 159 4.32 8.25 -16.03
C THR A 159 5.19 7.17 -16.67
N GLU A 160 6.40 6.89 -16.16
CA GLU A 160 7.28 5.83 -16.67
C GLU A 160 6.77 4.44 -16.27
N ILE A 161 6.02 4.35 -15.17
CA ILE A 161 5.59 3.07 -14.58
C ILE A 161 4.07 2.92 -14.43
N ALA A 162 3.29 3.82 -15.06
CA ALA A 162 1.82 3.77 -15.04
C ALA A 162 1.25 2.43 -15.56
N ALA A 163 1.95 1.77 -16.50
CA ALA A 163 1.54 0.48 -17.07
C ALA A 163 2.16 -0.74 -16.37
N VAL A 164 2.92 -0.54 -15.29
CA VAL A 164 3.57 -1.62 -14.56
C VAL A 164 2.54 -2.40 -13.74
N SER A 165 2.56 -3.71 -13.92
CA SER A 165 1.72 -4.65 -13.17
C SER A 165 2.53 -5.54 -12.23
N THR A 166 3.81 -5.78 -12.54
CA THR A 166 4.69 -6.67 -11.75
C THR A 166 6.07 -6.06 -11.53
N ILE A 167 6.75 -6.50 -10.48
CA ILE A 167 8.16 -6.21 -10.21
C ILE A 167 8.87 -7.54 -9.99
N GLU A 168 9.95 -7.79 -10.72
CA GLU A 168 10.66 -9.07 -10.76
C GLU A 168 9.76 -10.29 -11.08
N GLY A 169 8.70 -10.06 -11.86
CA GLY A 169 7.71 -11.07 -12.22
C GLY A 169 6.69 -11.40 -11.13
N GLU A 170 6.70 -10.69 -10.00
CA GLU A 170 5.75 -10.84 -8.90
C GLU A 170 4.84 -9.61 -8.78
N ASP A 171 3.65 -9.79 -8.21
CA ASP A 171 2.79 -8.66 -7.88
C ASP A 171 3.47 -7.79 -6.80
N PRO A 172 3.49 -6.46 -6.93
CA PRO A 172 4.07 -5.58 -5.92
C PRO A 172 3.41 -5.84 -4.55
N ALA A 173 4.24 -5.99 -3.52
CA ALA A 173 3.76 -6.11 -2.16
C ALA A 173 3.00 -4.86 -1.74
N ASN A 174 1.92 -5.09 -0.98
CA ASN A 174 1.11 -4.01 -0.41
C ASN A 174 1.89 -3.29 0.68
N THR A 175 2.26 -2.03 0.44
CA THR A 175 2.94 -1.14 1.39
C THR A 175 2.01 -0.61 2.48
N ALA A 176 0.70 -0.85 2.38
CA ALA A 176 -0.30 -0.58 3.42
C ALA A 176 -0.46 -1.73 4.42
N GLY A 177 0.37 -2.78 4.33
CA GLY A 177 0.41 -3.89 5.27
C GLY A 177 -0.55 -5.04 4.98
N PRO A 178 -0.56 -6.07 5.84
CA PRO A 178 -1.41 -7.25 5.67
C PRO A 178 -2.90 -6.97 5.97
N GLY A 179 -3.24 -5.77 6.44
CA GLY A 179 -4.62 -5.36 6.69
C GLY A 179 -5.30 -4.86 5.43
N THR A 180 -6.53 -5.31 5.19
CA THR A 180 -7.40 -4.73 4.16
C THR A 180 -8.31 -3.71 4.80
N LEU A 181 -8.29 -2.46 4.33
CA LEU A 181 -9.27 -1.44 4.74
C LEU A 181 -10.67 -1.87 4.27
N THR A 182 -11.57 -2.13 5.21
CA THR A 182 -12.96 -2.58 4.95
C THR A 182 -13.91 -1.40 4.87
N ASP A 183 -13.83 -0.47 5.83
CA ASP A 183 -14.58 0.77 5.82
C ASP A 183 -13.73 1.97 6.21
N PHE A 184 -13.99 3.08 5.52
CA PHE A 184 -13.51 4.41 5.87
C PHE A 184 -14.70 5.38 5.93
N VAL A 185 -14.91 5.98 7.09
CA VAL A 185 -16.09 6.81 7.38
C VAL A 185 -15.64 8.13 7.97
N ALA A 186 -15.90 9.22 7.23
CA ALA A 186 -15.77 10.56 7.76
C ALA A 186 -16.81 10.79 8.87
N ILE A 187 -16.33 11.19 10.05
CA ILE A 187 -17.14 11.52 11.23
C ILE A 187 -17.41 13.04 11.25
N GLY A 188 -16.41 13.83 10.86
CA GLY A 188 -16.44 15.30 10.90
C GLY A 188 -15.71 15.85 12.12
N VAL A 189 -16.11 17.03 12.60
CA VAL A 189 -15.52 17.66 13.79
C VAL A 189 -16.12 17.02 15.04
N LEU A 190 -15.28 16.75 16.04
CA LEU A 190 -15.69 16.32 17.38
C LEU A 190 -15.51 17.47 18.37
N ASP A 191 -16.53 17.72 19.17
CA ASP A 191 -16.59 18.86 20.10
C ASP A 191 -16.33 18.45 21.56
N GLY A 192 -16.26 17.14 21.83
CA GLY A 192 -16.08 16.55 23.16
C GLY A 192 -14.65 16.07 23.43
N ASP A 193 -14.49 15.35 24.55
CA ASP A 193 -13.22 14.72 24.91
C ASP A 193 -12.91 13.52 23.99
N THR A 194 -11.81 13.61 23.24
CA THR A 194 -11.34 12.57 22.31
C THR A 194 -10.18 11.76 22.88
N GLY A 195 -9.78 12.01 24.13
CA GLY A 195 -8.71 11.28 24.82
C GLY A 195 -9.07 9.82 25.15
N GLY A 196 -10.36 9.48 25.15
CA GLY A 196 -10.87 8.14 25.43
C GLY A 196 -10.99 7.23 24.20
N LEU A 197 -10.85 7.75 22.98
CA LEU A 197 -11.09 7.00 21.75
C LEU A 197 -9.92 6.07 21.43
N ALA A 198 -9.87 4.96 22.16
CA ALA A 198 -8.87 3.92 21.97
C ALA A 198 -9.24 3.02 20.78
N PRO A 199 -8.25 2.54 20.00
CA PRO A 199 -8.50 1.53 18.98
C PRO A 199 -9.03 0.24 19.61
N VAL A 200 -9.88 -0.48 18.88
CA VAL A 200 -10.53 -1.70 19.37
C VAL A 200 -10.42 -2.85 18.39
N ARG A 201 -10.37 -4.08 18.91
CA ARG A 201 -10.69 -5.28 18.13
C ARG A 201 -12.21 -5.39 18.05
N LEU A 202 -12.75 -5.70 16.89
CA LEU A 202 -14.18 -5.87 16.69
C LEU A 202 -14.60 -7.33 16.98
N GLY A 203 -15.87 -7.53 17.33
CA GLY A 203 -16.47 -8.86 17.53
C GLY A 203 -16.89 -9.22 18.98
N ASP A 204 -16.57 -8.40 19.98
CA ASP A 204 -16.89 -8.63 21.40
C ASP A 204 -17.74 -7.52 22.03
N GLY A 205 -18.38 -6.69 21.20
CA GLY A 205 -19.19 -5.54 21.62
C GLY A 205 -18.40 -4.24 21.80
N ARG A 206 -17.06 -4.28 21.80
CA ARG A 206 -16.21 -3.08 21.92
C ARG A 206 -16.42 -2.05 20.82
N GLY A 207 -16.79 -2.49 19.62
CA GLY A 207 -17.15 -1.58 18.53
C GLY A 207 -18.44 -0.79 18.81
N ALA A 208 -19.42 -1.38 19.49
CA ALA A 208 -20.62 -0.67 19.91
C ALA A 208 -20.32 0.34 21.03
N GLU A 209 -19.42 -0.02 21.97
CA GLU A 209 -18.94 0.90 23.00
C GLU A 209 -18.21 2.11 22.37
N LEU A 210 -17.31 1.86 21.41
CA LEU A 210 -16.62 2.92 20.67
C LEU A 210 -17.60 3.83 19.89
N TYR A 211 -18.67 3.27 19.31
CA TYR A 211 -19.71 4.06 18.64
C TYR A 211 -20.39 5.03 19.62
N GLU A 212 -20.76 4.56 20.81
CA GLU A 212 -21.40 5.42 21.82
C GLU A 212 -20.44 6.48 22.37
N GLU A 213 -19.15 6.16 22.53
CA GLU A 213 -18.10 7.12 22.89
C GLU A 213 -17.95 8.21 21.82
N LEU A 214 -18.01 7.87 20.53
CA LEU A 214 -17.98 8.84 19.44
C LEU A 214 -19.19 9.77 19.48
N ILE A 215 -20.40 9.24 19.71
CA ILE A 215 -21.61 10.07 19.85
C ILE A 215 -21.47 11.00 21.07
N ALA A 216 -20.95 10.50 22.19
CA ALA A 216 -20.69 11.32 23.37
C ALA A 216 -19.63 12.41 23.13
N ALA A 217 -18.67 12.15 22.22
CA ALA A 217 -17.68 13.12 21.76
C ALA A 217 -18.23 14.12 20.73
N GLY A 218 -19.52 14.05 20.38
CA GLY A 218 -20.19 14.99 19.47
C GLY A 218 -20.30 14.50 18.03
N ALA A 219 -19.97 13.24 17.74
CA ALA A 219 -20.22 12.67 16.42
C ALA A 219 -21.73 12.68 16.12
N GLY A 220 -22.08 13.00 14.88
CA GLY A 220 -23.45 12.84 14.40
C GLY A 220 -23.85 11.36 14.32
N GLU A 221 -25.14 11.06 14.54
CA GLU A 221 -25.65 9.71 14.31
C GLU A 221 -25.51 9.32 12.83
N SER A 222 -24.70 8.30 12.56
CA SER A 222 -24.42 7.82 11.20
C SER A 222 -24.66 6.32 11.11
N PRO A 223 -25.64 5.87 10.30
CA PRO A 223 -25.87 4.44 10.06
C PRO A 223 -24.62 3.75 9.50
N LYS A 224 -23.86 4.43 8.63
CA LYS A 224 -22.61 3.89 8.05
C LYS A 224 -21.54 3.69 9.13
N LEU A 225 -21.38 4.64 10.04
CA LEU A 225 -20.42 4.52 11.15
C LEU A 225 -20.82 3.37 12.09
N ARG A 226 -22.12 3.26 12.40
CA ARG A 226 -22.64 2.17 13.22
C ARG A 226 -22.43 0.80 12.57
N GLU A 227 -22.58 0.70 11.26
CA GLU A 227 -22.36 -0.52 10.50
C GLU A 227 -20.87 -0.90 10.47
N ALA A 228 -19.99 0.03 10.14
CA ALA A 228 -18.54 -0.19 10.14
C ALA A 228 -18.02 -0.68 11.52
N LEU A 229 -18.53 -0.13 12.62
CA LEU A 229 -18.12 -0.53 13.97
C LEU A 229 -18.83 -1.78 14.51
N ARG A 230 -19.80 -2.32 13.78
CA ARG A 230 -20.44 -3.61 14.13
C ARG A 230 -19.72 -4.80 13.55
N ASP A 231 -18.85 -4.58 12.56
CA ASP A 231 -18.44 -5.62 11.63
C ASP A 231 -17.91 -6.87 12.35
N GLU A 232 -18.47 -8.02 11.98
CA GLU A 232 -18.08 -9.30 12.55
C GLU A 232 -16.86 -9.78 11.79
N SER A 233 -15.81 -10.19 12.51
CA SER A 233 -14.58 -10.65 11.88
C SER A 233 -14.86 -11.86 10.97
N PRO A 234 -14.62 -11.77 9.66
CA PRO A 234 -14.73 -12.93 8.77
C PRO A 234 -13.82 -14.07 9.23
N ASP A 235 -14.21 -15.32 8.95
CA ASP A 235 -13.43 -16.52 9.29
C ASP A 235 -11.96 -16.38 8.87
N GLY A 236 -11.04 -16.53 9.83
CA GLY A 236 -9.59 -16.45 9.58
C GLY A 236 -8.99 -15.04 9.61
N THR A 237 -9.81 -14.02 9.86
CA THR A 237 -9.37 -12.63 10.08
C THR A 237 -9.80 -12.12 11.45
N THR A 238 -9.18 -11.05 11.90
CA THR A 238 -9.60 -10.22 13.03
C THR A 238 -9.81 -8.81 12.50
N ALA A 239 -10.99 -8.26 12.76
CA ALA A 239 -11.31 -6.89 12.42
C ALA A 239 -10.85 -5.95 13.54
N VAL A 240 -10.25 -4.82 13.17
CA VAL A 240 -9.78 -3.77 14.09
C VAL A 240 -10.29 -2.41 13.63
N ALA A 241 -10.62 -1.53 14.57
CA ALA A 241 -11.10 -0.19 14.30
C ALA A 241 -10.20 0.86 14.95
N PHE A 242 -9.93 1.92 14.20
CA PHE A 242 -9.18 3.08 14.62
C PHE A 242 -10.02 4.34 14.40
N VAL A 243 -9.94 5.27 15.34
CA VAL A 243 -10.42 6.64 15.15
C VAL A 243 -9.21 7.52 14.93
N LEU A 244 -9.14 8.14 13.76
CA LEU A 244 -8.00 8.92 13.29
C LEU A 244 -8.43 10.35 13.07
N SER A 245 -7.50 11.29 13.24
CA SER A 245 -7.73 12.71 12.98
C SER A 245 -6.77 13.21 11.91
N GLY A 246 -7.28 14.00 10.97
CA GLY A 246 -6.53 14.47 9.80
C GLY A 246 -7.37 15.37 8.91
N CYS A 247 -7.02 15.46 7.62
CA CYS A 247 -7.49 16.55 6.76
C CYS A 247 -7.88 16.11 5.37
N ALA A 248 -9.19 16.08 5.09
CA ALA A 248 -9.73 15.77 3.76
C ALA A 248 -9.16 14.46 3.17
N GLU A 249 -8.87 13.49 4.03
CA GLU A 249 -8.32 12.18 3.67
C GLU A 249 -9.38 11.33 2.95
N ASP A 250 -8.93 10.45 2.07
CA ASP A 250 -9.79 9.51 1.35
C ASP A 250 -9.58 8.05 1.73
N GLY A 251 -8.59 7.76 2.59
CA GLY A 251 -8.34 6.42 3.10
C GLY A 251 -7.50 6.36 4.37
N ALA A 252 -7.15 5.12 4.72
CA ALA A 252 -6.21 4.81 5.78
C ALA A 252 -5.49 3.49 5.46
N LYS A 253 -4.26 3.35 5.96
CA LYS A 253 -3.47 2.12 5.90
C LYS A 253 -3.18 1.56 7.28
N LEU A 254 -2.96 0.25 7.35
CA LEU A 254 -2.64 -0.44 8.59
C LEU A 254 -1.13 -0.64 8.72
N VAL A 255 -0.58 -0.20 9.84
CA VAL A 255 0.83 -0.35 10.17
C VAL A 255 0.94 -1.46 11.21
N VAL A 256 1.48 -2.61 10.81
CA VAL A 256 1.62 -3.78 11.69
C VAL A 256 3.10 -4.01 12.01
N THR A 257 3.43 -4.08 13.29
CA THR A 257 4.74 -4.47 13.80
C THR A 257 4.60 -5.66 14.74
N PRO A 258 5.70 -6.31 15.19
CA PRO A 258 5.61 -7.41 16.15
C PRO A 258 4.92 -7.04 17.47
N ALA A 259 4.97 -5.77 17.90
CA ALA A 259 4.45 -5.34 19.19
C ALA A 259 3.17 -4.48 19.07
N VAL A 260 3.02 -3.74 17.98
CA VAL A 260 2.01 -2.69 17.82
C VAL A 260 1.31 -2.81 16.48
N VAL A 261 -0.02 -2.65 16.51
CA VAL A 261 -0.86 -2.46 15.34
C VAL A 261 -1.43 -1.06 15.40
N SER A 262 -1.13 -0.23 14.41
CA SER A 262 -1.63 1.13 14.29
C SER A 262 -2.23 1.38 12.92
N ALA A 263 -2.86 2.53 12.74
CA ALA A 263 -3.34 2.98 11.45
C ALA A 263 -2.87 4.41 11.17
N GLU A 264 -2.65 4.69 9.90
CA GLU A 264 -2.27 6.01 9.38
C GLU A 264 -3.27 6.43 8.31
N LEU A 265 -3.59 7.72 8.26
CA LEU A 265 -4.42 8.27 7.19
C LEU A 265 -3.63 8.26 5.87
N THR A 266 -4.34 8.06 4.76
CA THR A 266 -3.78 8.07 3.41
C THR A 266 -4.63 8.92 2.48
N GLY A 267 -3.99 9.40 1.41
CA GLY A 267 -4.60 10.28 0.43
C GLY A 267 -4.68 11.72 0.92
N GLY A 268 -5.66 12.47 0.42
CA GLY A 268 -5.82 13.89 0.72
C GLY A 268 -4.86 14.80 -0.05
N GLU A 269 -5.34 15.98 -0.45
CA GLU A 269 -4.43 17.04 -0.89
C GLU A 269 -3.62 17.49 0.33
N ARG A 270 -2.29 17.63 0.20
CA ARG A 270 -1.38 18.16 1.25
C ARG A 270 -1.62 19.65 1.56
N THR A 271 -2.87 20.06 1.60
CA THR A 271 -3.31 21.41 1.93
C THR A 271 -3.29 21.63 3.43
N ALA A 272 -2.80 22.80 3.85
CA ALA A 272 -2.86 23.22 5.24
C ALA A 272 -4.31 23.19 5.73
N CYS A 273 -4.56 22.42 6.78
CA CYS A 273 -5.92 22.21 7.27
C CYS A 273 -6.41 23.42 8.04
N GLU A 274 -7.56 23.97 7.64
CA GLU A 274 -8.25 24.99 8.43
C GLU A 274 -8.94 24.38 9.67
N SER A 275 -9.37 23.12 9.59
CA SER A 275 -9.98 22.38 10.70
C SER A 275 -9.66 20.89 10.62
N GLU A 276 -9.30 20.30 11.76
CA GLU A 276 -9.11 18.85 11.93
C GLU A 276 -10.47 18.13 11.80
N SER A 277 -10.51 17.08 11.00
CA SER A 277 -11.66 16.19 10.87
C SER A 277 -11.31 14.81 11.39
N TRP A 278 -12.31 14.11 11.92
CA TRP A 278 -12.18 12.76 12.45
C TRP A 278 -12.74 11.73 11.48
N PHE A 279 -12.11 10.56 11.47
CA PHE A 279 -12.42 9.44 10.59
C PHE A 279 -12.42 8.14 11.39
N ALA A 280 -13.33 7.23 11.08
CA ALA A 280 -13.26 5.84 11.53
C ALA A 280 -12.73 4.98 10.37
N ALA A 281 -11.66 4.24 10.65
CA ALA A 281 -11.08 3.28 9.73
C ALA A 281 -11.19 1.89 10.34
N THR A 282 -11.71 0.94 9.57
CA THR A 282 -11.79 -0.47 9.98
C THR A 282 -10.98 -1.33 9.02
N PHE A 283 -10.29 -2.32 9.57
CA PHE A 283 -9.41 -3.19 8.81
C PHE A 283 -9.69 -4.65 9.14
N ALA A 284 -9.75 -5.50 8.12
CA ALA A 284 -9.68 -6.94 8.26
C ALA A 284 -8.21 -7.39 8.15
N VAL A 285 -7.71 -8.09 9.17
CA VAL A 285 -6.32 -8.54 9.22
C VAL A 285 -6.28 -10.04 9.40
N GLY A 286 -5.50 -10.75 8.57
CA GLY A 286 -5.35 -12.19 8.72
C GLY A 286 -4.78 -12.56 10.11
N ASN A 287 -5.33 -13.59 10.75
CA ASN A 287 -4.94 -13.97 12.12
C ASN A 287 -3.46 -14.35 12.24
N ALA A 288 -2.81 -14.76 11.14
CA ALA A 288 -1.37 -15.02 11.11
C ALA A 288 -0.50 -13.76 11.25
N TYR A 289 -1.07 -12.58 10.97
CA TYR A 289 -0.38 -11.29 10.98
C TYR A 289 -0.68 -10.44 12.22
N LEU A 290 -1.63 -10.87 13.06
CA LEU A 290 -1.93 -10.22 14.33
C LEU A 290 -1.35 -11.06 15.47
N PRO A 291 -0.24 -10.63 16.09
CA PRO A 291 0.22 -11.23 17.33
C PRO A 291 -0.91 -11.15 18.37
N GLY A 292 -1.15 -12.23 19.10
CA GLY A 292 -2.24 -12.31 20.07
C GLY A 292 -2.08 -11.31 21.22
N ASP A 293 -0.85 -10.89 21.50
CA ASP A 293 -0.44 -9.92 22.50
C ASP A 293 -0.12 -8.53 21.91
N ALA A 294 -0.23 -8.34 20.59
CA ALA A 294 0.00 -7.03 19.99
C ALA A 294 -1.03 -6.01 20.50
N ARG A 295 -0.50 -4.87 20.96
CA ARG A 295 -1.32 -3.73 21.39
C ARG A 295 -1.81 -2.96 20.16
N LEU A 296 -3.05 -2.48 20.23
CA LEU A 296 -3.52 -1.51 19.25
C LEU A 296 -3.12 -0.11 19.73
N ALA A 297 -2.64 0.75 18.83
CA ALA A 297 -2.26 2.13 19.15
C ALA A 297 -2.67 3.08 18.02
N VAL A 298 -2.97 4.33 18.37
CA VAL A 298 -3.09 5.41 17.38
C VAL A 298 -1.70 5.97 17.13
N PHE A 299 -1.34 6.19 15.87
CA PHE A 299 -0.06 6.75 15.51
C PHE A 299 0.09 8.17 16.12
N GLY A 300 1.23 8.49 16.75
CA GLY A 300 1.53 9.82 17.27
C GLY A 300 0.91 10.20 18.63
N ARG A 301 0.26 9.27 19.36
CA ARG A 301 -0.17 9.47 20.76
C ARG A 301 0.51 8.45 21.67
N GLU A 302 1.53 8.90 22.40
CA GLU A 302 2.18 8.14 23.50
C GLU A 302 1.47 8.34 24.85
#